data_AF-A0A0P0DMP6-F1
#
_entry.id   AF-A0A0P0DMP6-F1
#
_cell.length_a   1.000
_cell.length_b   1.000
_cell.length_c   1.000
_cell.angle_alpha   90.00
_cell.angle_beta   90.00
_cell.angle_gamma   90.00
#
_symmetry.space_group_name_H-M   'P 1'
#
loop_
_entity.id
_entity.type
_entity.pdbx_description
1 polymer ?
#
loop_
_entity_poly.entity_id
_entity_poly.type
_entity_poly.pdbx_seq_one_letter_code
_entity_poly.pdbx_strand_id
1 'polypeptide(L)' 'MLIEKNAAYGDSALDPVRIFSKAPADEQIRVRIDDKLSRLARGSEYPGDDTVMDLIGYLVLLIIARDQEAAIASA' A
#
# COMPACT_ATOMS: atom_id res chain seq x y z
N MET A 1 -10.21 12.56 5.87
CA MET A 1 -9.24 12.45 4.76
C MET A 1 -8.72 11.02 4.50
N LEU A 2 -8.12 10.30 5.46
CA LEU A 2 -7.64 8.92 5.21
C LEU A 2 -8.79 7.90 5.07
N ILE A 3 -9.77 7.97 5.98
CA ILE A 3 -10.96 7.10 5.98
C ILE A 3 -11.85 7.36 4.75
N GLU A 4 -12.04 8.63 4.37
CA GLU A 4 -12.83 9.02 3.20
C GLU A 4 -12.17 8.60 1.88
N LYS A 5 -10.84 8.64 1.80
CA LYS A 5 -10.10 8.07 0.66
C LYS A 5 -10.26 6.54 0.61
N ASN A 6 -10.11 5.84 1.73
CA ASN A 6 -10.35 4.39 1.79
C ASN A 6 -11.77 4.01 1.35
N ALA A 7 -12.79 4.79 1.74
CA ALA A 7 -14.16 4.55 1.32
C ALA A 7 -14.39 4.73 -0.18
N ALA A 8 -13.65 5.62 -0.84
CA ALA A 8 -13.79 5.91 -2.28
C ALA A 8 -13.09 4.88 -3.19
N TYR A 9 -12.02 4.23 -2.74
CA TYR A 9 -11.24 3.28 -3.54
C TYR A 9 -11.58 1.80 -3.28
N GLY A 10 -12.36 1.50 -2.24
CA GLY A 10 -12.52 0.13 -1.73
C GLY A 10 -11.21 -0.43 -1.16
N ASP A 11 -11.22 -1.69 -0.71
CA ASP A 11 -10.02 -2.35 -0.17
C ASP A 11 -9.10 -2.87 -1.30
N SER A 12 -8.78 -2.02 -2.27
CA SER A 12 -7.93 -2.40 -3.41
C SER A 12 -6.50 -2.77 -3.01
N ALA A 13 -6.08 -2.41 -1.80
CA ALA A 13 -4.76 -2.71 -1.26
C ALA A 13 -4.66 -4.15 -0.74
N LEU A 14 -5.70 -4.66 -0.05
CA LEU A 14 -5.72 -6.01 0.51
C LEU A 14 -6.55 -6.98 -0.35
N ASP A 15 -7.53 -6.49 -1.10
CA ASP A 15 -8.32 -7.20 -2.10
C ASP A 15 -8.21 -6.55 -3.50
N PRO A 16 -7.05 -6.71 -4.18
CA PRO A 16 -6.86 -6.14 -5.50
C PRO A 16 -7.70 -6.87 -6.56
N VAL A 17 -8.22 -6.12 -7.54
CA VAL A 17 -9.00 -6.65 -8.68
C VAL A 17 -8.23 -7.64 -9.56
N ARG A 18 -6.89 -7.70 -9.44
CA ARG A 18 -6.00 -8.68 -10.09
C ARG A 18 -6.19 -8.78 -11.61
N ILE A 19 -6.41 -7.68 -12.32
CA ILE A 19 -6.55 -7.71 -13.80
C ILE A 19 -5.23 -8.13 -14.45
N PHE A 20 -4.15 -7.39 -14.19
CA PHE A 20 -2.82 -7.67 -14.75
C PHE A 20 -1.93 -8.44 -13.77
N SER A 21 -1.74 -7.90 -12.57
CA SER A 21 -0.92 -8.56 -11.54
C SER A 21 -1.72 -9.65 -10.83
N LYS A 22 -1.08 -10.80 -10.63
CA LYS A 22 -1.60 -11.92 -9.81
C LYS A 22 -0.83 -12.09 -8.50
N ALA A 23 0.17 -11.24 -8.27
CA ALA A 23 0.99 -11.24 -7.06
C ALA A 23 0.11 -11.11 -5.81
N PRO A 24 0.53 -11.66 -4.66
CA PRO A 24 -0.19 -11.48 -3.41
C PRO A 24 -0.20 -10.00 -2.99
N ALA A 25 -1.15 -9.62 -2.14
CA ALA A 25 -1.40 -8.23 -1.77
C ALA A 25 -0.18 -7.59 -1.07
N ASP A 26 0.51 -8.36 -0.22
CA ASP A 26 1.71 -7.94 0.50
C ASP A 26 2.86 -7.55 -0.47
N GLU A 27 3.05 -8.30 -1.55
CA GLU A 27 4.04 -8.02 -2.60
C GLU A 27 3.69 -6.73 -3.34
N GLN A 28 2.41 -6.53 -3.66
CA GLN A 28 1.95 -5.31 -4.33
C GLN A 28 2.15 -4.07 -3.45
N ILE A 29 1.92 -4.20 -2.13
CA ILE A 29 2.19 -3.13 -1.17
C ILE A 29 3.69 -2.81 -1.12
N ARG A 30 4.57 -3.83 -1.09
CA ARG A 30 6.04 -3.63 -1.12
C ARG A 30 6.51 -2.90 -2.37
N VAL A 31 5.96 -3.24 -3.54
CA VAL A 31 6.28 -2.52 -4.80
C VAL A 31 5.92 -1.03 -4.72
N ARG A 32 4.81 -0.68 -4.06
CA ARG A 32 4.43 0.72 -3.84
C ARG A 32 5.35 1.42 -2.85
N ILE A 33 5.80 0.73 -1.81
CA ILE A 33 6.82 1.25 -0.88
C ILE A 33 8.11 1.57 -1.63
N ASP A 34 8.57 0.67 -2.50
CA ASP A 34 9.78 0.89 -3.30
C ASP A 34 9.66 2.10 -4.24
N ASP A 35 8.49 2.32 -4.85
CA ASP A 35 8.22 3.53 -5.64
C ASP A 35 8.39 4.80 -4.78
N LYS A 36 7.83 4.83 -3.56
CA LYS A 36 7.94 5.98 -2.66
C LYS A 36 9.38 6.19 -2.17
N LEU A 37 10.09 5.14 -1.80
CA LEU A 37 11.51 5.23 -1.45
C LEU A 37 12.36 5.75 -2.62
N SER A 38 12.07 5.28 -3.84
CA SER A 38 12.80 5.72 -5.02
C SER A 38 12.59 7.20 -5.34
N ARG A 39 11.40 7.76 -5.06
CA ARG A 39 11.11 9.19 -5.20
C ARG A 39 11.88 10.03 -4.19
N LEU A 40 11.89 9.60 -2.92
CA LEU A 40 12.65 10.25 -1.86
C LEU A 40 14.15 10.25 -2.18
N ALA A 41 14.68 9.12 -2.64
CA ALA A 41 16.10 9.00 -3.03
C ALA A 41 16.47 9.91 -4.21
N ARG A 42 15.55 10.12 -5.15
CA ARG A 42 15.75 11.01 -6.31
C ARG A 42 15.49 12.49 -6.01
N GLY A 43 14.90 12.82 -4.87
CA GLY A 43 14.48 14.19 -4.53
C GLY A 43 13.36 14.72 -5.45
N SER A 44 12.57 13.84 -6.05
CA SER A 44 11.52 14.20 -7.00
C SER A 44 10.13 13.91 -6.43
N GLU A 45 9.51 14.93 -5.84
CA GLU A 45 8.13 14.90 -5.38
C GLU A 45 7.18 15.33 -6.51
N TYR A 46 6.02 14.68 -6.62
CA TYR A 46 4.98 15.17 -7.53
C TYR A 46 4.25 16.36 -6.89
N PRO A 47 3.99 17.45 -7.64
CA PRO A 47 3.25 18.58 -7.10
C PRO A 47 1.89 18.15 -6.54
N GLY A 48 1.68 18.37 -5.24
CA GLY A 48 0.43 18.03 -4.54
C GLY A 48 0.42 16.67 -3.85
N ASP A 49 1.48 15.86 -3.99
CA ASP A 49 1.70 14.65 -3.20
C ASP A 49 2.51 14.97 -1.93
N ASP A 50 2.33 14.16 -0.90
CA ASP A 50 3.23 14.09 0.27
C ASP A 50 3.80 12.68 0.32
N THR A 51 5.00 12.53 -0.24
CA THR A 51 5.64 11.22 -0.44
C THR A 51 5.90 10.52 0.89
N VAL A 52 6.17 11.28 1.96
CA VAL A 52 6.43 10.73 3.29
C VAL A 52 5.14 10.22 3.91
N MET A 53 4.05 10.98 3.83
CA MET A 53 2.75 10.54 4.33
C MET A 53 2.21 9.34 3.55
N ASP A 54 2.42 9.29 2.23
CA ASP A 54 2.09 8.12 1.42
C ASP A 54 2.87 6.87 1.84
N LEU A 55 4.17 7.03 2.08
CA LEU A 55 5.03 5.92 2.54
C LEU A 55 4.54 5.38 3.89
N ILE A 56 4.20 6.26 4.83
CA ILE A 56 3.61 5.87 6.12
C ILE A 56 2.31 5.09 5.89
N GLY A 57 1.44 5.55 4.98
CA GLY A 57 0.20 4.86 4.63
C GLY A 57 0.43 3.43 4.14
N TYR A 58 1.40 3.22 3.24
CA TYR A 58 1.74 1.88 2.75
C TYR A 58 2.39 0.99 3.81
N LEU A 59 3.18 1.54 4.74
CA LEU A 59 3.71 0.77 5.88
C LEU A 59 2.60 0.28 6.82
N VAL A 60 1.59 1.11 7.07
CA VAL A 60 0.41 0.69 7.86
C VAL A 60 -0.35 -0.43 7.14
N LEU A 61 -0.57 -0.32 5.83
CA LEU A 61 -1.21 -1.37 5.04
C LEU A 61 -0.40 -2.68 5.07
N LEU A 62 0.92 -2.61 5.04
CA LEU A 62 1.78 -3.78 5.14
C LEU A 62 1.64 -4.48 6.50
N ILE A 63 1.51 -3.72 7.59
CA ILE A 63 1.26 -4.29 8.93
C ILE A 63 -0.08 -5.03 8.92
N ILE A 64 -1.15 -4.40 8.42
CA ILE A 64 -2.49 -5.01 8.35
C ILE A 64 -2.48 -6.29 7.51
N ALA A 65 -1.82 -6.28 6.34
CA ALA A 65 -1.71 -7.45 5.48
C ALA A 65 -1.06 -8.64 6.21
N ARG A 66 0.02 -8.38 6.95
CA ARG A 66 0.74 -9.41 7.73
C ARG A 66 -0.10 -9.96 8.88
N ASP A 67 -0.86 -9.09 9.56
CA ASP A 67 -1.75 -9.51 10.64
C ASP A 67 -2.89 -10.40 10.11
N GLN A 68 -3.45 -10.09 8.93
CA GLN A 68 -4.46 -10.93 8.27
C GLN A 68 -3.89 -12.29 7.85
N GLU A 69 -2.70 -12.33 7.25
CA GLU A 69 -2.02 -13.57 6.90
C GLU A 69 -1.76 -14.44 8.14
N ALA A 70 -1.29 -13.83 9.24
CA ALA A 70 -1.07 -14.54 10.50
C ALA A 70 -2.37 -15.10 11.09
N ALA A 71 -3.46 -14.32 11.04
CA ALA A 71 -4.77 -14.77 11.50
C ALA A 71 -5.29 -15.96 10.69
N ILE A 72 -5.15 -15.93 9.36
CA ILE A 72 -5.52 -17.04 8.47
C ILE A 72 -4.65 -18.28 8.75
N ALA A 73 -3.35 -18.13 8.95
CA ALA A 73 -2.46 -19.25 9.24
C ALA A 73 -2.73 -19.93 10.60
N SER A 74 -3.38 -19.23 11.52
CA SER A 74 -3.74 -19.72 12.85
C SER A 74 -5.13 -20.37 12.95
N ALA A 75 -5.93 -20.31 11.88
CA ALA A 75 -7.28 -20.86 11.78
C ALA A 75 -7.30 -22.22 11.07
#